data_AF-A0A3E0QI80-F1
#
_entry.id   AF-A0A3E0QI80-F1
#
_cell.length_a   1.000
_cell.length_b   1.000
_cell.length_c   1.000
_cell.angle_alpha   90.00
_cell.angle_beta   90.00
_cell.angle_gamma   90.00
#
_symmetry.space_group_name_H-M   'P 1'
#
loop_
_entity.id
_entity.type
_entity.pdbx_description
1 polymer ?
#
loop_
_entity_poly.entity_id
_entity_poly.type
_entity_poly.pdbx_seq_one_letter_code
_entity_poly.pdbx_strand_id
1 'polypeptide(L)'
;MKLLQGLQKLKKGIKTNNTSLIEEGYFLLTGEKINFLDKPETVEKVSPPTETYTPEPENVQLLEPDFTMDKHKVQAEKKEFVNNFNPGLDAEAEEGYDLINDNVKPVERKRKPHKNVSVFCQDCQKNIEINPQFKREPYFCDFIKLGQKCPNN
;
A
#
# COMPACT_ATOMS: atom_id res chain seq x y z
N MET A 1 -42.40 7.05 -4.96
CA MET A 1 -42.02 7.57 -6.29
C MET A 1 -40.72 8.38 -6.32
N LYS A 2 -40.25 8.97 -5.21
CA LYS A 2 -39.07 9.86 -5.19
C LYS A 2 -37.73 9.16 -5.52
N LEU A 3 -37.58 7.89 -5.10
CA LEU A 3 -36.34 7.12 -5.27
C LEU A 3 -35.99 6.85 -6.74
N LEU A 4 -36.95 6.35 -7.53
CA LEU A 4 -36.71 6.05 -8.95
C LEU A 4 -36.41 7.32 -9.76
N GLN A 5 -37.07 8.43 -9.43
CA GLN A 5 -36.82 9.72 -10.08
C GLN A 5 -35.42 10.26 -9.76
N GLY A 6 -34.99 10.17 -8.50
CA GLY A 6 -33.63 10.56 -8.08
C GLY A 6 -32.54 9.76 -8.79
N LEU A 7 -32.68 8.42 -8.83
CA LEU A 7 -31.72 7.55 -9.51
C LEU A 7 -31.66 7.79 -11.03
N GLN A 8 -32.79 8.08 -11.67
CA GLN A 8 -32.81 8.42 -13.10
C GLN A 8 -32.12 9.75 -13.39
N LYS A 9 -32.29 10.76 -12.53
CA LYS A 9 -31.60 12.05 -12.65
C LYS A 9 -30.09 11.90 -12.46
N LEU A 10 -29.64 11.14 -11.46
CA LEU A 10 -28.23 10.82 -11.26
C LEU A 10 -27.63 10.09 -12.48
N LYS A 11 -28.33 9.07 -13.00
CA LYS A 11 -27.88 8.32 -14.19
C LYS A 11 -27.77 9.20 -15.43
N LYS A 12 -28.68 10.17 -15.61
CA LYS A 12 -28.61 11.14 -16.71
C LYS A 12 -27.49 12.13 -16.49
N GLY A 13 -27.38 12.70 -15.30
CA GLY A 13 -26.33 13.66 -14.92
C GLY A 13 -24.91 13.11 -15.11
N ILE A 14 -24.65 11.87 -14.71
CA ILE A 14 -23.36 11.19 -14.91
C ILE A 14 -23.08 10.95 -16.40
N LYS A 15 -24.09 10.57 -17.19
CA LYS A 15 -23.91 10.37 -18.64
C LYS A 15 -23.63 11.68 -19.39
N THR A 16 -24.18 12.79 -18.92
CA THR A 16 -24.04 14.10 -19.56
C THR A 16 -22.99 14.99 -18.90
N ASN A 17 -22.26 14.50 -17.90
CA ASN A 17 -21.35 15.29 -17.05
C ASN A 17 -21.97 16.61 -16.55
N ASN A 18 -23.27 16.60 -16.24
CA ASN A 18 -23.99 17.79 -15.79
C ASN A 18 -24.19 17.69 -14.27
N THR A 19 -23.45 18.52 -13.54
CA THR A 19 -23.42 18.56 -12.07
C THR A 19 -24.76 18.97 -11.48
N SER A 20 -25.52 19.87 -12.12
CA SER A 20 -26.83 20.32 -11.62
C SER A 20 -27.85 19.19 -11.55
N LEU A 21 -27.87 18.29 -12.55
CA LEU A 21 -28.75 17.11 -12.53
C LEU A 21 -28.35 16.10 -11.44
N ILE A 22 -27.07 16.08 -11.09
CA ILE A 22 -26.55 15.22 -10.03
C ILE A 22 -26.95 15.79 -8.66
N GLU A 23 -26.84 17.09 -8.47
CA GLU A 23 -27.27 17.79 -7.24
C GLU A 23 -28.77 17.62 -7.00
N GLU A 24 -29.61 17.83 -8.03
CA GLU A 24 -31.05 17.60 -7.91
C GLU A 24 -31.39 16.14 -7.60
N GLY A 25 -30.69 15.20 -8.25
CA GLY A 25 -30.88 13.77 -8.03
C GLY A 25 -30.49 13.35 -6.61
N TYR A 26 -29.38 13.89 -6.09
CA TYR A 26 -28.93 13.65 -4.73
C TYR A 26 -29.88 14.26 -3.70
N PHE A 27 -30.27 15.53 -3.87
CA PHE A 27 -31.22 16.19 -2.97
C PHE A 27 -32.57 15.45 -2.87
N LEU A 28 -33.07 14.89 -3.97
CA LEU A 28 -34.30 14.09 -3.96
C LEU A 28 -34.18 12.77 -3.18
N LEU A 29 -32.96 12.25 -3.00
CA LEU A 29 -32.69 10.99 -2.30
C LEU A 29 -32.31 11.20 -0.84
N THR A 30 -31.50 12.23 -0.54
CA THR A 30 -30.92 12.46 0.78
C THR A 30 -31.52 13.66 1.51
N GLY A 31 -32.11 14.62 0.79
CA GLY A 31 -32.57 15.89 1.35
C GLY A 31 -31.44 16.89 1.63
N GLU A 32 -30.20 16.54 1.33
CA GLU A 32 -29.02 17.36 1.53
C GLU A 32 -28.56 17.99 0.21
N LYS A 33 -28.02 19.21 0.27
CA LYS A 33 -27.44 19.88 -0.90
C LYS A 33 -25.94 19.63 -0.94
N ILE A 34 -25.46 19.05 -2.03
CA ILE A 34 -24.03 19.01 -2.34
C ILE A 34 -23.72 20.25 -3.17
N ASN A 35 -22.64 20.95 -2.84
CA ASN A 35 -22.05 21.94 -3.73
C ASN A 35 -20.84 21.28 -4.38
N PHE A 36 -20.90 20.99 -5.68
CA PHE A 36 -19.69 20.66 -6.41
C PHE A 36 -18.90 21.96 -6.58
N LEU A 37 -17.86 22.13 -5.77
CA LEU A 37 -16.96 23.26 -5.89
C LEU A 37 -16.22 23.12 -7.24
N ASP A 38 -16.53 23.97 -8.22
CA ASP A 38 -15.82 24.06 -9.51
C ASP A 38 -14.42 24.67 -9.33
N LYS A 39 -13.62 24.12 -8.42
CA LYS A 39 -12.19 24.42 -8.35
C LYS A 39 -11.45 23.25 -8.97
N PRO A 40 -10.69 23.45 -10.08
CA PRO A 40 -9.61 22.53 -10.36
C PRO A 40 -8.67 22.60 -9.15
N GLU A 41 -8.55 21.51 -8.41
CA GLU A 41 -7.56 21.35 -7.35
C GLU A 41 -6.16 21.36 -7.99
N THR A 42 -5.66 22.54 -8.34
CA THR A 42 -4.24 22.84 -8.15
C THR A 42 -4.00 22.71 -6.66
N VAL A 43 -3.32 21.63 -6.29
CA VAL A 43 -2.87 21.29 -4.96
C VAL A 43 -2.08 22.46 -4.37
N GLU A 44 -2.75 23.35 -3.64
CA GLU A 44 -2.07 24.29 -2.77
C GLU A 44 -1.43 23.49 -1.64
N LYS A 45 -0.09 23.50 -1.64
CA LYS A 45 0.74 22.91 -0.60
C LYS A 45 0.39 23.55 0.74
N VAL A 46 -0.35 22.82 1.56
CA VAL A 46 -0.45 23.09 2.99
C VAL A 46 0.95 22.93 3.56
N SER A 47 1.53 24.04 4.03
CA SER A 47 2.77 24.01 4.80
C SER A 47 2.58 23.19 6.07
N PRO A 48 3.48 22.24 6.40
CA PRO A 48 3.39 21.51 7.66
C PRO A 48 3.60 22.46 8.85
N PRO A 49 2.99 22.16 10.02
CA PRO A 49 3.14 22.97 11.22
C PRO A 49 4.59 22.98 11.70
N THR A 50 5.10 24.15 12.05
CA THR A 50 6.43 24.32 12.65
C THR A 50 6.42 23.75 14.07
N GLU A 51 6.89 22.52 14.25
CA GLU A 51 7.17 21.97 15.57
C GLU A 51 8.44 22.62 16.12
N THR A 52 8.30 23.33 17.25
CA THR A 52 9.43 23.91 17.99
C THR A 52 9.99 22.81 18.88
N TYR A 53 11.15 22.26 18.50
CA TYR A 53 11.82 21.20 19.26
C TYR A 53 12.38 21.77 20.57
N THR A 54 11.90 21.27 21.70
CA THR A 54 12.54 21.46 23.01
C THR A 54 13.47 20.27 23.26
N PRO A 55 14.77 20.47 23.52
CA PRO A 55 15.68 19.35 23.77
C PRO A 55 15.36 18.69 25.12
N GLU A 56 15.06 17.38 25.10
CA GLU A 56 14.94 16.53 26.29
C GLU A 56 16.31 16.30 26.95
N PRO A 57 16.38 16.17 28.29
CA PRO A 57 17.65 16.11 29.00
C PRO A 57 18.38 14.78 28.79
N GLU A 58 19.70 14.90 28.58
CA GLU A 58 20.69 13.84 28.50
C GLU A 58 20.75 13.02 29.80
N ASN A 59 19.94 11.97 29.94
CA ASN A 59 20.32 10.88 30.84
C ASN A 59 19.59 9.57 30.46
N VAL A 60 20.01 8.96 29.35
CA VAL A 60 19.68 7.57 29.04
C VAL A 60 20.90 6.73 29.41
N GLN A 61 20.89 6.11 30.59
CA GLN A 61 21.84 5.05 30.92
C GLN A 61 21.52 3.83 30.05
N LEU A 62 22.37 3.59 29.04
CA LEU A 62 22.41 2.34 28.30
C LEU A 62 22.85 1.23 29.25
N LEU A 63 21.91 0.45 29.75
CA LEU A 63 22.20 -0.85 30.37
C LEU A 63 22.45 -1.84 29.23
N GLU A 64 23.72 -2.17 28.99
CA GLU A 64 24.10 -3.29 28.14
C GLU A 64 23.64 -4.60 28.82
N PRO A 65 22.80 -5.42 28.18
CA PRO A 65 22.51 -6.74 28.71
C PRO A 65 23.69 -7.68 28.43
N ASP A 66 24.34 -8.16 29.50
CA ASP A 66 25.34 -9.21 29.46
C ASP A 66 24.72 -10.55 29.02
N PHE A 67 24.58 -10.75 27.71
CA PHE A 67 24.23 -12.04 27.14
C PHE A 67 25.48 -12.91 27.02
N THR A 68 25.89 -13.57 28.10
CA THR A 68 26.88 -14.63 28.03
C THR A 68 26.23 -15.90 27.46
N MET A 69 26.43 -16.16 26.16
CA MET A 69 26.12 -17.44 25.55
C MET A 69 27.11 -18.49 26.05
N ASP A 70 26.62 -19.43 26.85
CA ASP A 70 27.39 -20.51 27.45
C ASP A 70 27.84 -21.50 26.35
N LYS A 71 29.13 -21.43 25.96
CA LYS A 71 29.68 -22.16 24.78
C LYS A 71 29.69 -23.70 24.95
N HIS A 72 29.35 -24.21 26.14
CA HIS A 72 29.36 -25.64 26.44
C HIS A 72 27.98 -26.31 26.35
N LYS A 73 26.90 -25.59 26.06
CA LYS A 73 25.57 -26.19 25.91
C LYS A 73 25.31 -26.66 24.47
N VAL A 74 26.21 -27.50 23.96
CA VAL A 74 26.04 -28.18 22.67
C VAL A 74 25.59 -29.60 22.97
N GLN A 75 24.28 -29.80 23.08
CA GLN A 75 23.54 -31.03 22.74
C GLN A 75 22.10 -30.86 23.21
N ALA A 76 21.32 -30.05 22.48
CA ALA A 76 19.89 -30.27 22.47
C ALA A 76 19.66 -31.52 21.60
N GLU A 77 19.25 -32.63 22.21
CA GLU A 77 18.82 -33.82 21.48
C GLU A 77 17.76 -33.41 20.47
N LYS A 78 18.05 -33.67 19.20
CA LYS A 78 17.16 -33.37 18.09
C LYS A 78 15.96 -34.30 18.24
N LYS A 79 14.88 -33.83 18.88
CA LYS A 79 13.61 -34.56 18.87
C LYS A 79 13.19 -34.69 17.41
N GLU A 80 13.28 -35.90 16.88
CA GLU A 80 12.76 -36.21 15.56
C GLU A 80 11.25 -35.91 15.60
N PHE A 81 10.82 -34.98 14.75
CA PHE A 81 9.42 -34.72 14.57
C PHE A 81 8.83 -35.93 13.84
N VAL A 82 8.27 -36.86 14.59
CA VAL A 82 7.51 -37.98 14.02
C VAL A 82 6.15 -37.42 13.63
N ASN A 83 5.90 -37.31 12.33
CA ASN A 83 4.62 -36.88 11.81
C ASN A 83 3.61 -38.01 12.05
N ASN A 84 2.82 -37.92 13.12
CA ASN A 84 1.76 -38.88 13.47
C ASN A 84 0.51 -38.73 12.58
N PHE A 85 0.69 -38.30 11.33
CA PHE A 85 -0.40 -38.22 10.37
C PHE A 85 -0.73 -39.65 9.94
N ASN A 86 -1.81 -40.22 10.48
CA ASN A 86 -2.36 -41.48 9.99
C ASN A 86 -3.05 -41.19 8.64
N PRO A 87 -2.54 -41.68 7.50
CA PRO A 87 -3.17 -41.48 6.20
C PRO A 87 -4.42 -42.35 6.01
N GLY A 88 -4.90 -43.00 7.07
CA GLY A 88 -5.88 -44.09 7.03
C GLY A 88 -7.25 -43.73 7.59
N LEU A 89 -7.68 -42.48 7.45
CA LEU A 89 -9.11 -42.19 7.42
C LEU A 89 -9.40 -41.72 6.01
N ASP A 90 -9.96 -42.61 5.20
CA ASP A 90 -10.77 -42.23 4.07
C ASP A 90 -11.90 -41.38 4.63
N ALA A 91 -11.64 -40.09 4.79
CA ALA A 91 -12.68 -39.13 5.10
C ALA A 91 -13.69 -39.26 3.96
N GLU A 92 -14.90 -39.70 4.29
CA GLU A 92 -16.00 -39.74 3.35
C GLU A 92 -16.05 -38.38 2.65
N ALA A 93 -15.97 -38.39 1.32
CA ALA A 93 -15.97 -37.16 0.55
C ALA A 93 -17.20 -36.35 0.95
N GLU A 94 -16.99 -35.17 1.55
CA GLU A 94 -18.07 -34.29 1.95
C GLU A 94 -18.99 -34.03 0.75
N GLU A 95 -20.31 -34.14 0.95
CA GLU A 95 -21.30 -33.91 -0.10
C GLU A 95 -21.07 -32.53 -0.74
N GLY A 96 -20.67 -32.53 -2.01
CA GLY A 96 -20.41 -31.30 -2.78
C GLY A 96 -19.04 -31.21 -3.47
N TYR A 97 -18.10 -32.12 -3.20
CA TYR A 97 -16.83 -32.18 -3.96
C TYR A 97 -17.04 -32.48 -5.45
N ASP A 98 -18.11 -33.20 -5.81
CA ASP A 98 -18.49 -33.49 -7.20
C ASP A 98 -18.84 -32.24 -8.04
N LEU A 99 -19.10 -31.10 -7.36
CA LEU A 99 -19.40 -29.83 -8.00
C LEU A 99 -18.13 -29.02 -8.32
N ILE A 100 -16.96 -29.48 -7.85
CA ILE A 100 -15.67 -28.82 -8.09
C ILE A 100 -15.11 -29.32 -9.41
N ASN A 101 -14.94 -28.41 -10.37
CA ASN A 101 -14.35 -28.74 -11.66
C ASN A 101 -12.82 -28.60 -11.59
N ASP A 102 -12.13 -29.71 -11.32
CA ASP A 102 -10.66 -29.77 -11.25
C ASP A 102 -9.97 -29.65 -12.62
N ASN A 103 -10.73 -29.64 -13.72
CA ASN A 103 -10.17 -29.53 -15.07
C ASN A 103 -9.85 -28.09 -15.49
N VAL A 104 -10.04 -27.10 -14.61
CA VAL A 104 -9.72 -25.69 -14.91
C VAL A 104 -8.21 -25.47 -14.84
N LYS A 105 -7.58 -25.32 -16.01
CA LYS A 105 -6.16 -24.96 -16.08
C LYS A 105 -5.92 -23.55 -15.54
N PRO A 106 -4.85 -23.32 -14.76
CA PRO A 106 -4.48 -21.97 -14.34
C PRO A 106 -4.30 -21.05 -15.55
N VAL A 107 -4.96 -19.89 -15.51
CA VAL A 107 -4.82 -18.89 -16.57
C VAL A 107 -3.48 -18.17 -16.38
N GLU A 108 -2.67 -18.13 -17.44
CA GLU A 108 -1.43 -17.37 -17.43
C GLU A 108 -1.71 -15.87 -17.25
N ARG A 109 -1.15 -15.31 -16.17
CA ARG A 109 -1.25 -13.87 -15.90
C ARG A 109 -0.34 -13.10 -16.84
N LYS A 110 -0.90 -12.39 -17.81
CA LYS A 110 -0.18 -11.39 -18.62
C LYS A 110 0.05 -10.11 -17.82
N ARG A 111 1.06 -10.08 -16.96
CA ARG A 111 1.53 -8.84 -16.32
C ARG A 111 2.41 -8.07 -17.31
N LYS A 112 2.19 -6.76 -17.44
CA LYS A 112 3.10 -5.91 -18.21
C LYS A 112 4.45 -5.85 -17.47
N PRO A 113 5.59 -5.88 -18.18
CA PRO A 113 6.89 -5.67 -17.55
C PRO A 113 6.94 -4.25 -16.96
N HIS A 114 7.63 -4.10 -15.83
CA HIS A 114 7.85 -2.79 -15.24
C HIS A 114 8.75 -1.97 -16.18
N LYS A 115 8.46 -0.68 -16.31
CA LYS A 115 9.31 0.29 -17.00
C LYS A 115 9.94 1.17 -15.95
N ASN A 116 11.25 1.36 -16.02
CA ASN A 116 11.95 2.28 -15.13
C ASN A 116 11.49 3.71 -15.40
N VAL A 117 11.45 4.51 -14.34
CA VAL A 117 11.06 5.91 -14.38
C VAL A 117 12.30 6.75 -14.12
N SER A 118 12.52 7.77 -14.92
CA SER A 118 13.57 8.76 -14.69
C SER A 118 13.19 9.66 -13.52
N VAL A 119 14.06 9.73 -12.53
CA VAL A 119 13.87 10.56 -11.33
C VAL A 119 15.07 11.48 -11.15
N PHE A 120 14.76 12.72 -10.77
CA PHE A 120 15.75 13.76 -10.53
C PHE A 120 16.26 13.69 -9.09
N CYS A 121 17.57 13.54 -8.94
CA CYS A 121 18.27 13.62 -7.66
C CYS A 121 18.40 15.08 -7.22
N GLN A 122 17.87 15.45 -6.05
CA GLN A 122 17.94 16.84 -5.58
C GLN A 122 19.37 17.31 -5.27
N ASP A 123 20.22 16.42 -4.76
CA ASP A 123 21.58 16.78 -4.35
C ASP A 123 22.57 16.82 -5.51
N CYS A 124 22.47 15.84 -6.41
CA CYS A 124 23.41 15.65 -7.50
C CYS A 124 22.93 16.17 -8.84
N GLN A 125 21.67 16.61 -8.92
CA GLN A 125 21.01 17.13 -10.12
C GLN A 125 21.08 16.20 -11.33
N LYS A 126 21.35 14.91 -11.11
CA LYS A 126 21.43 13.86 -12.13
C LYS A 126 20.10 13.15 -12.25
N ASN A 127 19.74 12.80 -13.50
CA ASN A 127 18.59 11.94 -13.78
C ASN A 127 19.02 10.48 -13.68
N ILE A 128 18.32 9.71 -12.85
CA ILE A 128 18.60 8.29 -12.62
C ILE A 128 17.33 7.50 -12.96
N GLU A 129 17.49 6.37 -13.64
CA GLU A 129 16.39 5.45 -13.90
C GLU A 129 16.21 4.51 -12.71
N ILE A 130 15.04 4.55 -12.08
CA ILE A 130 14.70 3.71 -10.93
C ILE A 130 13.40 2.95 -11.15
N ASN A 131 13.23 1.86 -10.41
CA ASN A 131 11.96 1.14 -10.39
C ASN A 131 10.86 2.07 -9.82
N PRO A 132 9.66 2.13 -10.41
CA PRO A 132 8.55 2.94 -9.92
C PRO A 132 8.27 2.80 -8.41
N GLN A 133 8.51 1.62 -7.83
CA GLN A 133 8.31 1.37 -6.40
C GLN A 133 9.23 2.20 -5.49
N PHE A 134 10.38 2.66 -6.01
CA PHE A 134 11.33 3.48 -5.27
C PHE A 134 11.20 4.98 -5.59
N LYS A 135 10.24 5.38 -6.42
CA LYS A 135 9.96 6.80 -6.67
C LYS A 135 9.43 7.45 -5.39
N ARG A 136 10.24 8.32 -4.80
CA ARG A 136 9.91 9.16 -3.64
C ARG A 136 10.20 10.61 -4.01
N GLU A 137 9.37 11.54 -3.56
CA GLU A 137 9.61 12.98 -3.72
C GLU A 137 9.76 13.58 -2.32
N PRO A 138 10.92 14.16 -1.95
CA PRO A 138 12.17 14.31 -2.72
C PRO A 138 12.99 13.01 -2.87
N TYR A 139 13.70 12.85 -3.99
CA TYR A 139 14.58 11.72 -4.27
C TYR A 139 16.06 12.06 -4.06
N PHE A 140 16.76 11.18 -3.35
CA PHE A 140 18.20 11.28 -3.06
C PHE A 140 18.96 10.06 -3.58
N CYS A 141 20.12 10.30 -4.18
CA CYS A 141 21.01 9.26 -4.70
C CYS A 141 21.46 8.30 -3.57
N ASP A 142 21.60 6.99 -3.85
CA ASP A 142 22.02 6.02 -2.81
C ASP A 142 23.45 6.26 -2.28
N PHE A 143 24.28 7.04 -2.99
CA PHE A 143 25.59 7.47 -2.46
C PHE A 143 25.42 8.20 -1.11
N ILE A 144 24.36 8.99 -0.95
CA ILE A 144 24.08 9.71 0.29
C ILE A 144 23.68 8.76 1.42
N LYS A 145 22.94 7.68 1.12
CA LYS A 145 22.55 6.68 2.13
C LYS A 145 23.74 5.88 2.66
N LEU A 146 24.84 5.83 1.90
CA LEU A 146 26.11 5.19 2.28
C LEU A 146 27.12 6.19 2.87
N GLY A 147 26.71 7.43 3.15
CA GLY A 147 27.58 8.47 3.71
C GLY A 147 28.62 9.02 2.72
N GLN A 148 28.48 8.73 1.42
CA GLN A 148 29.36 9.24 0.37
C GLN A 148 28.72 10.43 -0.34
N LYS A 149 29.49 11.50 -0.57
CA LYS A 149 29.02 12.65 -1.36
C LYS A 149 28.78 12.18 -2.80
N CYS A 150 27.64 12.53 -3.40
CA CYS A 150 27.41 12.19 -4.81
C CYS A 150 28.57 12.80 -5.63
N PRO A 151 29.13 12.09 -6.63
CA PRO A 151 30.28 12.57 -7.39
C PRO A 151 29.89 13.83 -8.18
N ASN A 152 30.46 14.96 -7.76
CA ASN A 152 30.44 16.21 -8.51
C ASN A 152 31.31 16.02 -9.77
N ASN A 153 30.77 16.35 -10.94
CA ASN A 153 31.62 16.76 -12.05
C ASN A 153 31.87 18.25 -11.91
#